data_AF-A0A524C5S2-F1
#
_entry.id   AF-A0A524C5S2-F1
#
_cell.length_a   1.000
_cell.length_b   1.000
_cell.length_c   1.000
_cell.angle_alpha   90.00
_cell.angle_beta   90.00
_cell.angle_gamma   90.00
#
_symmetry.space_group_name_H-M   'P 1'
#
loop_
_entity.id
_entity.type
_entity.pdbx_description
1 polymer ?
#
loop_
_entity_poly.entity_id
_entity_poly.type
_entity_poly.pdbx_seq_one_letter_code
_entity_poly.pdbx_strand_id
1 'polypeptide(L)'
;MLTSKNENANDKHPSDKKITTSEAQKIKEYSKRILETERPATIRELVELIIEKYDLSEEKIICVLREQERSDELTLREPEPTPITLPLTLKAYFFEKNFFALEFWIVLSVILLTTILVFIDVQEGFFFYLRYIIVSFFMLIITGWTFTSALFPELDGKLRLIERAATAIGMSIVIIILDGLFLNYTFGFTVPAIGISLIIITIANLVIAIILRFRKAKINNNIQEQEIIITGVEKYE
;
A
#
# COMPACT_ATOMS: atom_id res chain seq x y z
N MET A 1 -50.98 20.97 13.93
CA MET A 1 -51.85 20.55 12.80
C MET A 1 -50.94 20.42 11.59
N LEU A 2 -50.49 19.22 11.19
CA LEU A 2 -51.24 18.23 10.39
C LEU A 2 -51.64 18.88 9.04
N THR A 3 -51.23 18.41 7.85
CA THR A 3 -51.17 17.02 7.37
C THR A 3 -50.37 16.86 6.06
N SER A 4 -49.70 15.71 5.95
CA SER A 4 -49.78 14.73 4.84
C SER A 4 -49.31 15.09 3.42
N LYS A 5 -48.24 14.40 3.00
CA LYS A 5 -48.23 13.73 1.69
C LYS A 5 -47.58 12.35 1.81
N ASN A 6 -48.44 11.34 1.83
CA ASN A 6 -48.16 9.93 1.64
C ASN A 6 -48.30 9.62 0.15
N GLU A 7 -47.30 9.00 -0.48
CA GLU A 7 -47.58 7.96 -1.50
C GLU A 7 -46.36 7.06 -1.73
N ASN A 8 -46.58 5.78 -1.43
CA ASN A 8 -45.76 4.61 -1.75
C ASN A 8 -45.64 4.39 -3.27
N ALA A 9 -44.46 3.93 -3.71
CA ALA A 9 -44.30 2.88 -4.73
C ALA A 9 -42.83 2.41 -4.67
N ASN A 10 -42.53 1.32 -3.97
CA ASN A 10 -42.46 -0.03 -4.53
C ASN A 10 -41.22 -0.26 -5.41
N ASP A 11 -40.05 -0.36 -4.78
CA ASP A 11 -38.90 -1.11 -5.29
C ASP A 11 -38.63 -2.28 -4.34
N LYS A 12 -39.35 -3.38 -4.57
CA LYS A 12 -39.13 -4.67 -3.90
C LYS A 12 -37.97 -5.39 -4.58
N HIS A 13 -36.80 -5.37 -3.95
CA HIS A 13 -35.72 -6.30 -4.26
C HIS A 13 -36.10 -7.72 -3.77
N PRO A 14 -35.97 -8.78 -4.59
CA PRO A 14 -36.48 -10.11 -4.27
C PRO A 14 -35.49 -10.93 -3.42
N SER A 15 -35.23 -10.52 -2.17
CA SER A 15 -34.47 -11.34 -1.21
C SER A 15 -34.98 -11.20 0.23
N ASP A 16 -36.30 -11.29 0.40
CA ASP A 16 -36.95 -11.18 1.72
C ASP A 16 -37.58 -12.52 2.12
N LYS A 17 -36.74 -13.57 2.21
CA LYS A 17 -37.08 -14.75 3.00
C LYS A 17 -36.67 -14.44 4.42
N LYS A 18 -37.61 -13.89 5.21
CA LYS A 18 -37.46 -13.54 6.64
C LYS A 18 -36.55 -14.55 7.35
N ILE A 19 -35.33 -14.13 7.68
CA ILE A 19 -34.42 -14.89 8.53
C ILE A 19 -35.12 -14.99 9.89
N THR A 20 -35.38 -16.21 10.35
CA THR A 20 -36.02 -16.42 11.65
C THR A 20 -35.03 -16.00 12.73
N THR A 21 -35.44 -15.22 13.74
CA THR A 21 -34.56 -14.71 14.82
C THR A 21 -33.74 -15.82 15.51
N SER A 22 -34.27 -17.05 15.53
CA SER A 22 -33.58 -18.25 16.02
C SER A 22 -32.43 -18.74 15.12
N GLU A 23 -32.53 -18.60 13.80
CA GLU A 23 -31.47 -18.96 12.84
C GLU A 23 -30.31 -17.95 12.93
N ALA A 24 -30.62 -16.66 13.04
CA ALA A 24 -29.61 -15.61 13.19
C ALA A 24 -28.80 -15.76 14.50
N GLN A 25 -29.45 -16.05 15.63
CA GLN A 25 -28.75 -16.29 16.90
C GLN A 25 -27.83 -17.50 16.85
N LYS A 26 -28.25 -18.59 16.19
CA LYS A 26 -27.39 -19.77 15.99
C LYS A 26 -26.16 -19.41 15.16
N ILE A 27 -26.33 -18.69 14.04
CA ILE A 27 -25.22 -18.26 13.19
C ILE A 27 -24.22 -17.39 13.97
N LYS A 28 -24.70 -16.49 14.84
CA LYS A 28 -23.84 -15.67 15.72
C LYS A 28 -23.03 -16.49 16.72
N GLU A 29 -23.67 -17.46 17.38
CA GLU A 29 -22.98 -18.30 18.36
C GLU A 29 -21.92 -19.19 17.71
N TYR A 30 -22.22 -19.72 16.51
CA TYR A 30 -21.27 -20.52 15.75
C TYR A 30 -20.15 -19.72 15.13
N SER A 31 -20.41 -18.52 14.60
CA SER A 31 -19.34 -17.64 14.10
C SER A 31 -18.34 -17.36 15.21
N LYS A 32 -18.82 -17.07 16.43
CA LYS A 32 -17.95 -16.91 17.60
C LYS A 32 -17.15 -18.18 17.94
N ARG A 33 -17.77 -19.37 17.96
CA ARG A 33 -17.07 -20.64 18.25
C ARG A 33 -16.02 -21.01 17.20
N ILE A 34 -16.31 -20.77 15.91
CA ILE A 34 -15.37 -21.06 14.82
C ILE A 34 -14.20 -20.08 14.84
N LEU A 35 -14.45 -18.80 15.16
CA LEU A 35 -13.38 -17.82 15.39
C LEU A 35 -12.47 -18.20 16.57
N GLU A 36 -13.04 -18.80 17.63
CA GLU A 36 -12.26 -19.26 18.80
C GLU A 36 -11.46 -20.54 18.52
N THR A 37 -11.98 -21.45 17.68
CA THR A 37 -11.41 -22.79 17.48
C THR A 37 -10.46 -22.86 16.29
N GLU A 38 -10.87 -22.32 15.13
CA GLU A 38 -10.19 -22.55 13.85
C GLU A 38 -9.51 -21.28 13.28
N ARG A 39 -9.86 -20.08 13.78
CA ARG A 39 -9.27 -18.79 13.35
C ARG A 39 -9.11 -18.66 11.82
N PRO A 40 -10.20 -18.76 11.05
CA PRO A 40 -10.14 -18.69 9.59
C PRO A 40 -9.56 -17.34 9.13
N ALA A 41 -8.73 -17.39 8.09
CA ALA A 41 -8.02 -16.20 7.58
C ALA A 41 -8.92 -15.32 6.69
N THR A 42 -10.00 -15.88 6.14
CA THR A 42 -10.90 -15.17 5.21
C THR A 42 -12.37 -15.42 5.54
N ILE A 43 -13.23 -14.43 5.26
CA ILE A 43 -14.70 -14.55 5.36
C ILE A 43 -15.20 -15.74 4.54
N ARG A 44 -14.60 -16.01 3.38
CA ARG A 44 -14.93 -17.16 2.53
C ARG A 44 -14.72 -18.50 3.24
N GLU A 45 -13.60 -18.64 3.93
CA GLU A 45 -13.28 -19.84 4.72
C GLU A 45 -14.23 -19.98 5.92
N LEU A 46 -14.53 -18.88 6.62
CA LEU A 46 -15.54 -18.86 7.68
C LEU A 46 -16.93 -19.29 7.16
N VAL A 47 -17.31 -18.83 5.97
CA VAL A 47 -18.61 -19.16 5.36
C VAL A 47 -18.65 -20.62 4.88
N GLU A 48 -17.58 -21.12 4.26
CA GLU A 48 -17.45 -22.53 3.85
C GLU A 48 -17.57 -23.49 5.05
N LEU A 49 -16.91 -23.19 6.17
CA LEU A 49 -17.00 -23.98 7.41
C LEU A 49 -18.41 -23.97 8.03
N ILE A 50 -19.16 -22.88 7.85
CA ILE A 50 -20.56 -22.78 8.32
C ILE A 50 -21.52 -23.52 7.38
N ILE A 51 -21.27 -23.51 6.07
CA ILE A 51 -22.08 -24.21 5.05
C ILE A 51 -21.92 -25.73 5.18
N GLU A 52 -20.69 -26.23 5.33
CA GLU A 52 -20.40 -27.67 5.44
C GLU A 52 -21.15 -28.32 6.62
N LYS A 53 -21.35 -27.57 7.71
CA LYS A 53 -22.01 -28.07 8.92
C LYS A 53 -23.52 -27.91 8.95
N TYR A 54 -24.12 -27.07 8.11
CA TYR A 54 -25.52 -26.66 8.31
C TYR A 54 -26.40 -26.50 7.06
N ASP A 55 -25.93 -26.82 5.85
CA ASP A 55 -26.73 -26.81 4.61
C ASP A 55 -27.54 -25.51 4.41
N LEU A 56 -26.93 -24.38 4.80
CA LEU A 56 -27.52 -23.04 4.75
C LEU A 56 -26.98 -22.27 3.54
N SER A 57 -27.84 -21.44 2.93
CA SER A 57 -27.46 -20.62 1.78
C SER A 57 -26.44 -19.53 2.16
N GLU A 58 -25.38 -19.39 1.35
CA GLU A 58 -24.29 -18.42 1.49
C GLU A 58 -24.80 -17.00 1.75
N GLU A 59 -25.86 -16.60 1.04
CA GLU A 59 -26.46 -15.27 1.14
C GLU A 59 -26.98 -14.94 2.54
N LYS A 60 -27.55 -15.94 3.24
CA LYS A 60 -28.08 -15.76 4.60
C LYS A 60 -26.95 -15.54 5.61
N ILE A 61 -25.83 -16.25 5.44
CA ILE A 61 -24.67 -16.18 6.33
C ILE A 61 -23.98 -14.82 6.17
N ILE A 62 -23.74 -14.38 4.93
CA ILE A 62 -23.15 -13.06 4.65
C ILE A 62 -24.02 -11.93 5.22
N CYS A 63 -25.34 -12.05 5.13
CA CYS A 63 -26.26 -11.04 5.68
C CYS A 63 -26.13 -10.92 7.21
N VAL A 64 -26.06 -12.05 7.92
CA VAL A 64 -25.89 -12.06 9.38
C VAL A 64 -24.50 -11.58 9.80
N LEU A 65 -23.45 -11.95 9.07
CA LEU A 65 -22.09 -11.49 9.35
C LEU A 65 -21.94 -9.96 9.15
N ARG A 66 -22.59 -9.39 8.12
CA ARG A 66 -22.62 -7.94 7.89
C ARG A 66 -23.36 -7.19 9.01
N GLU A 67 -24.43 -7.78 9.56
CA GLU A 67 -25.14 -7.20 10.70
C GLU A 67 -24.31 -7.27 12.00
N GLN A 68 -23.52 -8.33 12.18
CA GLN A 68 -22.56 -8.46 13.29
C GLN A 68 -21.42 -7.44 13.17
N GLU A 69 -20.90 -7.19 11.97
CA GLU A 69 -19.92 -6.12 11.72
C GLU A 69 -20.49 -4.74 12.07
N ARG A 70 -21.72 -4.46 11.60
CA ARG A 70 -22.41 -3.20 11.90
C ARG A 70 -22.69 -3.00 13.39
N SER A 71 -22.80 -4.09 14.15
CA SER A 71 -23.04 -4.09 15.59
C SER A 71 -21.74 -4.03 16.42
N ASP A 72 -20.58 -3.82 15.78
CA ASP A 72 -19.24 -3.84 16.41
C ASP A 72 -18.88 -5.18 17.08
N GLU A 73 -19.65 -6.23 16.76
CA GLU A 73 -19.49 -7.59 17.31
C GLU A 73 -18.43 -8.39 16.54
N LEU A 74 -18.12 -7.96 15.30
CA LEU A 74 -17.06 -8.51 14.45
C LEU A 74 -16.32 -7.37 13.74
N THR A 75 -14.99 -7.29 13.90
CA THR A 75 -14.16 -6.35 13.13
C THR A 75 -13.51 -7.09 11.96
N LEU A 76 -14.00 -6.82 10.74
CA LEU A 76 -13.38 -7.36 9.53
C LEU A 76 -12.14 -6.53 9.21
N ARG A 77 -10.96 -7.14 9.38
CA ARG A 77 -9.69 -6.52 8.97
C ARG A 77 -9.40 -6.93 7.54
N GLU A 78 -8.96 -5.98 6.70
CA GLU A 78 -8.39 -6.33 5.40
C GLU A 78 -7.24 -7.32 5.61
N PRO A 79 -7.12 -8.37 4.77
CA PRO A 79 -6.02 -9.32 4.89
C PRO A 79 -4.71 -8.55 4.83
N GLU A 80 -3.90 -8.64 5.88
CA GLU A 80 -2.60 -7.98 5.89
C GLU A 80 -1.77 -8.59 4.73
N PRO A 81 -1.27 -7.76 3.79
CA PRO A 81 -0.44 -8.27 2.72
C PRO A 81 0.76 -9.00 3.32
N THR A 82 1.13 -10.14 2.74
CA THR A 82 2.29 -10.92 3.17
C THR A 82 3.49 -9.99 3.33
N PRO A 83 4.17 -10.00 4.50
CA PRO A 83 5.20 -9.02 4.79
C PRO A 83 6.33 -9.14 3.77
N ILE A 84 6.56 -8.08 3.00
CA ILE A 84 7.71 -7.92 2.14
C ILE A 84 8.91 -7.73 3.07
N THR A 85 9.64 -8.81 3.30
CA THR A 85 10.79 -8.82 4.20
C THR A 85 11.82 -7.81 3.74
N LEU A 86 12.18 -6.85 4.61
CA LEU A 86 13.23 -5.90 4.31
C LEU A 86 14.57 -6.63 4.18
N PRO A 87 15.36 -6.36 3.13
CA PRO A 87 16.64 -7.00 2.94
C PRO A 87 17.62 -6.57 4.04
N LEU A 88 18.18 -7.55 4.75
CA LEU A 88 19.20 -7.30 5.79
C LEU A 88 20.59 -7.00 5.20
N THR A 89 20.85 -7.44 3.96
CA THR A 89 22.18 -7.39 3.34
C THR A 89 22.20 -6.50 2.10
N LEU A 90 23.28 -5.75 1.88
CA LEU A 90 23.48 -4.94 0.67
C LEU A 90 23.39 -5.77 -0.61
N LYS A 91 23.98 -6.97 -0.63
CA LYS A 91 23.84 -7.88 -1.78
C LYS A 91 22.39 -8.25 -2.05
N ALA A 92 21.62 -8.54 -1.00
CA ALA A 92 20.19 -8.85 -1.11
C ALA A 92 19.38 -7.66 -1.63
N TYR A 93 19.79 -6.43 -1.27
CA TYR A 93 19.15 -5.21 -1.74
C TYR A 93 19.36 -4.97 -3.25
N PHE A 94 20.56 -5.26 -3.78
CA PHE A 94 20.91 -4.93 -5.17
C PHE A 94 20.77 -6.09 -6.17
N PHE A 95 20.97 -7.34 -5.75
CA PHE A 95 21.14 -8.47 -6.68
C PHE A 95 20.10 -9.58 -6.54
N GLU A 96 19.36 -9.66 -5.43
CA GLU A 96 18.28 -10.62 -5.32
C GLU A 96 17.05 -10.14 -6.10
N LYS A 97 16.21 -11.09 -6.55
CA LYS A 97 14.94 -10.80 -7.24
C LYS A 97 13.88 -10.31 -6.24
N ASN A 98 14.15 -9.17 -5.65
CA ASN A 98 13.29 -8.50 -4.69
C ASN A 98 12.73 -7.21 -5.30
N PHE A 99 11.55 -6.79 -4.85
CA PHE A 99 10.90 -5.55 -5.30
C PHE A 99 11.83 -4.32 -5.16
N PHE A 100 12.58 -4.25 -4.05
CA PHE A 100 13.50 -3.15 -3.75
C PHE A 100 14.69 -3.07 -4.72
N ALA A 101 15.19 -4.21 -5.19
CA ALA A 101 16.26 -4.25 -6.18
C ALA A 101 15.77 -3.69 -7.51
N LEU A 102 14.59 -4.13 -7.95
CA LEU A 102 13.95 -3.62 -9.17
C LEU A 102 13.70 -2.12 -9.08
N GLU A 103 13.13 -1.64 -7.98
CA GLU A 103 12.93 -0.22 -7.72
C GLU A 103 14.25 0.57 -7.86
N PHE A 104 15.32 0.12 -7.21
CA PHE A 104 16.63 0.76 -7.29
C PHE A 104 17.17 0.83 -8.71
N TRP A 105 17.17 -0.30 -9.44
CA TRP A 105 17.71 -0.35 -10.80
C TRP A 105 16.88 0.46 -11.79
N ILE A 106 15.55 0.47 -11.65
CA ILE A 106 14.67 1.30 -12.47
C ILE A 106 14.96 2.78 -12.21
N VAL A 107 14.98 3.21 -10.95
CA VAL A 107 15.26 4.61 -10.59
C VAL A 107 16.64 5.02 -11.09
N LEU A 108 17.66 4.20 -10.88
CA LEU A 108 19.03 4.47 -11.34
C LEU A 108 19.11 4.59 -12.86
N SER A 109 18.44 3.68 -13.59
CA SER A 109 18.40 3.70 -15.06
C SER A 109 17.72 4.96 -15.57
N VAL A 110 16.60 5.38 -14.96
CA VAL A 110 15.91 6.61 -15.36
C VAL A 110 16.75 7.84 -15.01
N ILE A 111 17.43 7.89 -13.86
CA ILE A 111 18.34 8.99 -13.52
C ILE A 111 19.45 9.13 -14.56
N LEU A 112 20.10 8.02 -14.92
CA LEU A 112 21.16 8.01 -15.95
C LEU A 112 20.62 8.49 -17.29
N LEU A 113 19.47 7.97 -17.71
CA LEU A 113 18.84 8.32 -18.98
C LEU A 113 18.43 9.80 -19.01
N THR A 114 17.81 10.31 -17.95
CA THR A 114 17.47 11.73 -17.79
C THR A 114 18.73 12.60 -17.82
N THR A 115 19.79 12.20 -17.12
CA THR A 115 21.07 12.92 -17.10
C THR A 115 21.62 13.06 -18.52
N ILE A 116 21.72 11.96 -19.25
CA ILE A 116 22.18 11.95 -20.65
C ILE A 116 21.31 12.89 -21.51
N LEU A 117 19.99 12.81 -21.40
CA LEU A 117 19.07 13.62 -22.20
C LEU A 117 19.06 15.11 -21.82
N VAL A 118 19.42 15.46 -20.58
CA VAL A 118 19.55 16.86 -20.14
C VAL A 118 20.86 17.47 -20.64
N PHE A 119 21.95 16.72 -20.67
CA PHE A 119 23.28 17.21 -21.07
C PHE A 119 23.56 17.13 -22.57
N ILE A 120 22.92 16.21 -23.29
CA ILE A 120 22.98 16.21 -24.75
C ILE A 120 21.98 17.25 -25.26
N ASP A 121 22.50 18.29 -25.91
CA ASP A 121 21.68 19.32 -26.54
C ASP A 121 21.04 18.79 -27.83
N VAL A 122 20.03 17.94 -27.68
CA VAL A 122 19.21 17.45 -28.78
C VAL A 122 18.19 18.54 -29.12
N GLN A 123 18.44 19.26 -30.20
CA GLN A 123 17.58 20.37 -30.64
C GLN A 123 16.45 19.90 -31.56
N GLU A 124 16.65 18.83 -32.36
CA GLU A 124 15.66 18.34 -33.32
C GLU A 124 15.67 16.80 -33.47
N GLY A 125 14.60 16.24 -34.05
CA GLY A 125 14.47 14.81 -34.37
C GLY A 125 13.78 13.94 -33.32
N PHE A 126 13.82 12.62 -33.51
CA PHE A 126 13.13 11.64 -32.64
C PHE A 126 13.53 11.76 -31.16
N PHE A 127 14.82 11.98 -30.90
CA PHE A 127 15.37 12.10 -29.55
C PHE A 127 14.89 13.34 -28.79
N PHE A 128 14.47 14.41 -29.50
CA PHE A 128 13.90 15.60 -28.89
C PHE A 128 12.59 15.25 -28.17
N TYR A 129 11.65 14.62 -28.86
CA TYR A 129 10.38 14.20 -28.25
C TYR A 129 10.60 13.18 -27.12
N LEU A 130 11.52 12.25 -27.32
CA LEU A 130 11.85 11.24 -26.32
C LEU A 130 12.41 11.88 -25.03
N ARG A 131 13.21 12.95 -25.14
CA ARG A 131 13.66 13.76 -24.00
C ARG A 131 12.49 14.30 -23.19
N TYR A 132 11.52 14.95 -23.81
CA TYR A 132 10.38 15.51 -23.07
C TYR A 132 9.55 14.44 -22.36
N ILE A 133 9.31 13.30 -23.02
CA ILE A 133 8.54 12.20 -22.43
C ILE A 133 9.27 11.63 -21.20
N ILE A 134 10.56 11.30 -21.35
CA ILE A 134 11.35 10.68 -20.27
C ILE A 134 11.56 11.65 -19.12
N VAL A 135 11.93 12.90 -19.42
CA VAL A 135 12.17 13.92 -18.39
C VAL A 135 10.86 14.24 -17.65
N SER A 136 9.73 14.34 -18.35
CA SER A 136 8.43 14.55 -17.69
C SER A 136 8.04 13.38 -16.81
N PHE A 137 8.23 12.14 -17.28
CA PHE A 137 7.99 10.94 -16.48
C PHE A 137 8.88 10.90 -15.23
N PHE A 138 10.16 11.26 -15.36
CA PHE A 138 11.09 11.37 -14.26
C PHE A 138 10.63 12.40 -13.21
N MET A 139 10.25 13.60 -13.66
CA MET A 139 9.77 14.65 -12.76
C MET A 139 8.48 14.22 -12.05
N LEU A 140 7.47 13.77 -12.80
CA LEU A 140 6.12 13.47 -12.29
C LEU A 140 6.02 12.22 -11.43
N ILE A 141 6.77 11.15 -11.77
CA ILE A 141 6.56 9.84 -11.14
C ILE A 141 7.77 9.45 -10.31
N ILE A 142 8.97 9.46 -10.90
CA ILE A 142 10.17 8.94 -10.22
C ILE A 142 10.57 9.79 -9.01
N THR A 143 10.55 11.11 -9.16
CA THR A 143 10.92 12.03 -8.07
C THR A 143 10.01 11.86 -6.86
N GLY A 144 8.69 11.83 -7.08
CA GLY A 144 7.71 11.62 -6.03
C GLY A 144 7.77 10.22 -5.42
N TRP A 145 7.98 9.19 -6.25
CA TRP A 145 8.10 7.82 -5.78
C TRP A 145 9.29 7.62 -4.84
N THR A 146 10.47 8.14 -5.19
CA THR A 146 11.67 8.04 -4.33
C THR A 146 11.49 8.80 -3.02
N PHE A 147 10.83 9.95 -3.03
CA PHE A 147 10.50 10.70 -1.81
C PHE A 147 9.53 9.92 -0.90
N THR A 148 8.43 9.39 -1.45
CA THR A 148 7.50 8.55 -0.69
C THR A 148 8.19 7.32 -0.12
N SER A 149 9.13 6.75 -0.87
CA SER A 149 9.94 5.60 -0.45
C SER A 149 10.92 5.93 0.67
N ALA A 150 11.37 7.18 0.76
CA ALA A 150 12.17 7.69 1.87
C ALA A 150 11.31 7.93 3.11
N LEU A 151 10.09 8.46 2.93
CA LEU A 151 9.18 8.75 4.05
C LEU A 151 8.55 7.48 4.64
N PHE A 152 8.16 6.55 3.77
CA PHE A 152 7.55 5.27 4.09
C PHE A 152 8.41 4.13 3.52
N PRO A 153 9.49 3.74 4.23
CA PRO A 153 10.41 2.71 3.77
C PRO A 153 9.80 1.30 3.79
N GLU A 154 8.76 1.07 4.60
CA GLU A 154 8.00 -0.18 4.65
C GLU A 154 6.97 -0.21 3.50
N LEU A 155 6.81 -1.36 2.86
CA LEU A 155 5.76 -1.58 1.88
C LEU A 155 4.46 -2.08 2.52
N ASP A 156 4.53 -2.55 3.76
CA ASP A 156 3.44 -3.22 4.44
C ASP A 156 2.90 -2.37 5.59
N GLY A 157 1.58 -2.41 5.80
CA GLY A 157 0.90 -1.88 6.97
C GLY A 157 0.53 -0.38 6.94
N LYS A 158 1.36 0.51 6.39
CA LYS A 158 1.08 1.97 6.45
C LYS A 158 0.38 2.54 5.21
N LEU A 159 0.82 2.13 4.03
CA LEU A 159 0.22 2.56 2.76
C LEU A 159 0.13 1.35 1.84
N ARG A 160 -1.07 1.06 1.35
CA ARG A 160 -1.26 0.10 0.26
C ARG A 160 -0.56 0.60 -1.00
N LEU A 161 -0.22 -0.29 -1.94
CA LEU A 161 0.50 0.07 -3.17
C LEU A 161 -0.19 1.20 -3.96
N ILE A 162 -1.53 1.18 -4.00
CA ILE A 162 -2.35 2.21 -4.67
C ILE A 162 -2.24 3.56 -3.96
N GLU A 163 -2.30 3.56 -2.62
CA GLU A 163 -2.15 4.77 -1.80
C GLU A 163 -0.75 5.34 -1.97
N ARG A 164 0.28 4.48 -1.95
CA ARG A 164 1.67 4.87 -2.19
C ARG A 164 1.85 5.53 -3.55
N ALA A 165 1.22 5.00 -4.60
CA ALA A 165 1.25 5.60 -5.93
C ALA A 165 0.56 6.98 -5.95
N ALA A 166 -0.62 7.10 -5.33
CA ALA A 166 -1.33 8.38 -5.23
C ALA A 166 -0.51 9.42 -4.45
N THR A 167 0.09 9.04 -3.32
CA THR A 167 0.97 9.89 -2.53
C THR A 167 2.22 10.30 -3.32
N ALA A 168 2.83 9.38 -4.07
CA ALA A 168 3.98 9.69 -4.92
C ALA A 168 3.65 10.78 -5.95
N ILE A 169 2.50 10.70 -6.62
CA ILE A 169 2.06 11.71 -7.58
C ILE A 169 1.88 13.07 -6.88
N GLY A 170 1.21 13.08 -5.72
CA GLY A 170 1.05 14.30 -4.92
C GLY A 170 2.38 14.92 -4.50
N MET A 171 3.31 14.09 -4.01
CA MET A 171 4.63 14.55 -3.55
C MET A 171 5.49 15.07 -4.70
N SER A 172 5.39 14.50 -5.90
CA SER A 172 6.10 15.02 -7.07
C SER A 172 5.72 16.46 -7.37
N ILE A 173 4.41 16.77 -7.42
CA ILE A 173 3.94 18.14 -7.69
C ILE A 173 4.48 19.12 -6.64
N VAL A 174 4.44 18.72 -5.36
CA VAL A 174 4.96 19.54 -4.26
C VAL A 174 6.46 19.78 -4.43
N ILE A 175 7.25 18.74 -4.73
CA ILE A 175 8.70 18.85 -4.91
C ILE A 175 9.03 19.77 -6.09
N ILE A 176 8.36 19.62 -7.22
CA ILE A 176 8.61 20.45 -8.41
C ILE A 176 8.35 21.93 -8.12
N ILE A 177 7.25 22.25 -7.42
CA ILE A 177 6.90 23.63 -7.06
C ILE A 177 7.96 24.22 -6.10
N LEU A 178 8.34 23.46 -5.07
CA LEU A 178 9.33 23.91 -4.09
C LEU A 178 10.73 24.06 -4.71
N ASP A 179 11.13 23.14 -5.57
CA ASP A 179 12.41 23.17 -6.28
C ASP A 179 12.48 24.37 -7.22
N GLY A 180 11.41 24.62 -8.00
CA GLY A 180 11.31 25.79 -8.86
C GLY A 180 11.41 27.10 -8.09
N LEU A 181 10.76 27.20 -6.92
CA LEU A 181 10.85 28.38 -6.06
C LEU A 181 12.27 28.55 -5.47
N PHE A 182 12.86 27.46 -4.99
CA PHE A 182 14.21 27.43 -4.41
C PHE A 182 15.27 27.86 -5.43
N LEU A 183 15.19 27.35 -6.65
CA LEU A 183 16.09 27.72 -7.74
C LEU A 183 15.89 29.15 -8.21
N ASN A 184 14.63 29.58 -8.33
CA ASN A 184 14.34 30.96 -8.69
C ASN A 184 14.96 31.95 -7.71
N TYR A 185 15.00 31.62 -6.42
CA TYR A 185 15.63 32.45 -5.41
C TYR A 185 17.18 32.40 -5.43
N THR A 186 17.78 31.26 -5.77
CA THR A 186 19.23 31.05 -5.57
C THR A 186 20.07 31.17 -6.85
N PHE A 187 19.66 30.49 -7.92
CA PHE A 187 20.46 30.31 -9.14
C PHE A 187 19.77 30.81 -10.42
N GLY A 188 18.50 31.25 -10.31
CA GLY A 188 17.66 31.63 -11.43
C GLY A 188 16.95 30.44 -12.10
N PHE A 189 15.86 30.73 -12.81
CA PHE A 189 15.00 29.72 -13.43
C PHE A 189 15.56 29.28 -14.80
N THR A 190 16.58 28.42 -14.78
CA THR A 190 17.14 27.80 -16.00
C THR A 190 16.83 26.31 -16.06
N VAL A 191 16.49 25.80 -17.25
CA VAL A 191 16.19 24.37 -17.49
C VAL A 191 17.28 23.43 -16.96
N PRO A 192 18.58 23.65 -17.23
CA PRO A 192 19.62 22.75 -16.71
C PRO A 192 19.74 22.81 -15.18
N ALA A 193 19.55 23.98 -14.56
CA ALA A 193 19.59 24.08 -13.10
C ALA A 193 18.48 23.24 -12.46
N ILE A 194 17.24 23.34 -12.98
CA ILE A 194 16.08 22.58 -12.50
C ILE A 194 16.34 21.08 -12.65
N GLY A 195 16.80 20.65 -13.84
CA GLY A 195 17.14 19.25 -14.06
C GLY A 195 18.18 18.71 -13.09
N ILE A 196 19.26 19.44 -12.86
CA ILE A 196 20.34 19.04 -11.94
C ILE A 196 19.84 18.98 -10.49
N SER A 197 19.06 19.96 -10.06
CA SER A 197 18.51 20.01 -8.69
C SER A 197 17.60 18.83 -8.41
N LEU A 198 16.64 18.54 -9.30
CA LEU A 198 15.75 17.38 -9.18
C LEU A 198 16.52 16.05 -9.17
N ILE A 199 17.58 15.92 -9.98
CA ILE A 199 18.44 14.73 -9.97
C ILE A 199 19.10 14.55 -8.60
N ILE A 200 19.67 15.63 -8.04
CA ILE A 200 20.31 15.60 -6.72
C ILE A 200 19.30 15.22 -5.63
N ILE A 201 18.11 15.83 -5.63
CA ILE A 201 17.04 15.53 -4.69
C ILE A 201 16.62 14.06 -4.79
N THR A 202 16.45 13.54 -6.01
CA THR A 202 16.06 12.14 -6.25
C THR A 202 17.11 11.16 -5.74
N ILE A 203 18.40 11.44 -6.00
CA ILE A 203 19.51 10.63 -5.49
C ILE A 203 19.54 10.66 -3.96
N ALA A 204 19.38 11.85 -3.36
CA ALA A 204 19.36 12.00 -1.90
C ALA A 204 18.22 11.19 -1.28
N ASN A 205 17.00 11.29 -1.82
CA ASN A 205 15.84 10.51 -1.37
C ASN A 205 16.07 9.01 -1.51
N LEU A 206 16.66 8.55 -2.62
CA LEU A 206 16.99 7.15 -2.83
C LEU A 206 17.97 6.63 -1.77
N VAL A 207 19.03 7.38 -1.47
CA VAL A 207 20.00 7.04 -0.42
C VAL A 207 19.35 7.01 0.96
N ILE A 208 18.53 8.01 1.28
CA ILE A 208 17.80 8.07 2.56
C ILE A 208 16.87 6.86 2.70
N ALA A 209 16.12 6.51 1.65
CA ALA A 209 15.24 5.34 1.64
C ALA A 209 16.03 4.05 1.93
N ILE A 210 17.18 3.88 1.30
CA ILE A 210 18.07 2.73 1.53
C ILE A 210 18.51 2.67 3.00
N ILE A 211 19.03 3.78 3.54
CA ILE A 211 19.51 3.85 4.93
C ILE A 211 18.39 3.52 5.92
N LEU A 212 17.20 4.09 5.72
CA LEU A 212 16.04 3.85 6.59
C LEU A 212 15.57 2.40 6.54
N ARG A 213 15.56 1.78 5.34
CA ARG A 213 15.25 0.36 5.18
C ARG A 213 16.24 -0.53 5.93
N PHE A 214 17.54 -0.27 5.82
CA PHE A 214 18.56 -1.03 6.54
C PHE A 214 18.45 -0.89 8.06
N ARG A 215 18.20 0.34 8.55
CA ARG A 215 18.01 0.59 9.99
C ARG A 215 16.80 -0.20 10.53
N LYS A 216 15.69 -0.19 9.79
CA LYS A 216 14.48 -0.93 10.17
C LYS A 216 14.67 -2.45 10.10
N ALA A 217 15.30 -2.95 9.04
CA ALA A 217 15.60 -4.39 8.89
C ALA A 217 16.41 -4.92 10.08
N LYS A 218 17.41 -4.16 10.54
CA LYS A 218 18.21 -4.51 11.72
C LYS A 218 17.41 -4.52 13.01
N ILE A 219 16.54 -3.54 13.22
CA ILE A 219 15.68 -3.48 14.41
C ILE A 219 14.70 -4.66 14.44
N ASN A 220 14.04 -4.95 13.31
CA ASN A 220 13.07 -6.03 13.25
C ASN A 220 13.71 -7.41 13.49
N ASN A 221 14.90 -7.64 12.94
CA ASN A 221 15.64 -8.88 13.16
C ASN A 221 16.00 -9.07 14.65
N ASN A 222 16.49 -8.03 15.33
CA ASN A 222 16.78 -8.10 16.77
C ASN A 222 15.54 -8.43 17.61
N ILE A 223 14.36 -7.90 17.24
CA ILE A 223 13.10 -8.19 17.94
C ILE A 223 12.71 -9.66 17.75
N GLN A 224 12.79 -10.17 16.52
CA GLN A 224 12.52 -11.57 16.21
C GLN A 224 13.46 -12.53 16.96
N GLU A 225 14.76 -12.20 17.04
CA GLU A 225 15.71 -12.98 17.84
C GLU A 225 15.32 -13.01 19.33
N GLN A 226 14.87 -11.88 19.90
CA GLN A 226 14.41 -11.82 21.29
C GLN A 226 13.13 -12.63 21.54
N GLU A 227 12.14 -12.55 20.64
CA GLU A 227 10.88 -13.28 20.76
C GLU A 227 11.13 -14.80 20.74
N ILE A 228 11.96 -15.29 19.82
CA ILE A 228 12.35 -16.70 19.73
C ILE A 228 13.04 -17.17 21.02
N ILE A 229 13.90 -16.34 21.63
CA ILE A 229 14.57 -16.67 22.90
C ILE A 229 13.53 -16.81 24.02
N ILE A 230 12.56 -15.90 24.12
CA ILE A 230 11.53 -15.94 25.17
C ILE A 230 10.65 -17.18 25.02
N THR A 231 10.15 -17.48 23.81
CA THR A 231 9.34 -18.68 23.57
C THR A 231 10.14 -19.97 23.73
N GLY A 232 11.45 -19.92 23.45
CA GLY A 232 12.37 -21.02 23.67
C GLY A 232 12.52 -21.36 25.15
N VAL A 233 12.62 -20.36 26.03
CA VAL A 233 12.77 -20.57 27.49
C VAL A 233 11.49 -21.13 28.11
N GLU A 234 10.32 -20.66 27.70
CA GLU A 234 9.02 -21.08 28.25
C GLU A 234 8.66 -22.54 27.90
N LYS A 235 9.35 -23.16 26.94
CA LYS A 235 9.09 -24.55 26.51
C LYS A 235 9.89 -25.61 27.27
N TYR A 236 10.79 -25.20 28.17
CA TYR A 236 11.67 -26.10 28.94
C TYR A 236 11.51 -26.00 30.47
N GLU A 237 10.53 -25.24 30.97
CA GLU A 237 10.03 -25.32 32.35
C GLU A 237 8.71 -26.10 32.42
#